data_AF-A0A1G9LKD4-F1
#
_entry.id   AF-A0A1G9LKD4-F1
#
_cell.length_a   1.000
_cell.length_b   1.000
_cell.length_c   1.000
_cell.angle_alpha   90.00
_cell.angle_beta   90.00
_cell.angle_gamma   90.00
#
_symmetry.space_group_name_H-M   'P 1'
#
loop_
_entity.id
_entity.type
_entity.pdbx_description
1 polymer ?
#
loop_
_entity_poly.entity_id
_entity_poly.type
_entity_poly.pdbx_seq_one_letter_code
_entity_poly.pdbx_strand_id
1 'polypeptide(L)' 'MHRWHPRLAALADKYGFRPRFCQPYRAKTKGKVERFNGYLKGNFVMPLAATLKSAGGLVLDVSTTNTRVR' A
#
# COMPACT_ATOMS: atom_id res chain seq x y z
N MET A 1 -21.46 -18.29 0.68
CA MET A 1 -21.91 -16.99 1.21
C MET A 1 -20.70 -16.28 1.79
N HIS A 2 -20.34 -15.09 1.31
CA HIS A 2 -19.15 -14.38 1.80
C HIS A 2 -19.54 -13.54 3.03
N ARG A 3 -18.71 -13.54 4.08
CA ARG A 3 -18.90 -12.73 5.29
C ARG A 3 -17.81 -11.66 5.36
N TRP A 4 -18.20 -10.39 5.57
CA TRP A 4 -17.25 -9.33 5.81
C TRP A 4 -16.57 -9.50 7.18
N HIS A 5 -15.30 -9.07 7.27
CA HIS A 5 -14.63 -8.98 8.56
C HIS A 5 -15.36 -7.93 9.43
N PRO A 6 -15.63 -8.18 10.73
CA PRO A 6 -16.45 -7.30 11.56
C PRO A 6 -15.96 -5.84 11.59
N ARG A 7 -14.63 -5.64 11.65
CA ARG A 7 -14.03 -4.30 11.63
C ARG A 7 -14.24 -3.56 10.30
N LEU A 8 -14.29 -4.28 9.18
CA LEU A 8 -14.55 -3.67 7.88
C LEU A 8 -16.03 -3.25 7.76
N ALA A 9 -16.95 -4.06 8.29
CA ALA A 9 -18.37 -3.72 8.34
C ALA A 9 -18.61 -2.47 9.21
N ALA A 10 -18.06 -2.42 10.42
CA ALA A 10 -18.17 -1.25 11.30
C ALA A 10 -17.59 0.02 10.65
N LEU A 11 -16.50 -0.11 9.88
CA LEU A 11 -15.89 1.00 9.18
C LEU A 11 -16.73 1.46 7.98
N ALA A 12 -17.33 0.53 7.25
CA ALA A 12 -18.30 0.82 6.19
C ALA A 12 -19.52 1.58 6.71
N ASP A 13 -20.06 1.15 7.85
CA ASP A 13 -21.20 1.82 8.51
C ASP A 13 -20.83 3.23 8.99
N LYS A 14 -19.64 3.38 9.60
CA LYS A 14 -19.14 4.67 10.10
C LYS A 14 -18.95 5.71 8.99
N TYR A 15 -18.44 5.31 7.84
CA TYR A 15 -18.09 6.23 6.74
C TYR A 15 -19.06 6.16 5.54
N GLY A 16 -20.14 5.39 5.64
CA GLY A 16 -21.22 5.36 4.65
C GLY A 16 -20.87 4.78 3.28
N PHE A 17 -19.90 3.85 3.20
CA PHE A 17 -19.58 3.19 1.93
C PHE A 17 -19.95 1.71 1.94
N ARG A 18 -20.18 1.13 0.77
CA ARG A 18 -20.48 -0.31 0.63
C ARG A 18 -19.27 -1.04 0.06
N PRO A 19 -18.63 -1.95 0.81
CA PRO A 19 -17.54 -2.76 0.30
C PRO A 19 -18.03 -3.60 -0.90
N ARG A 20 -17.25 -3.62 -1.98
CA ARG A 20 -17.53 -4.41 -3.19
C ARG A 20 -16.30 -5.20 -3.58
N PHE A 21 -16.45 -6.50 -3.78
CA PHE A 21 -15.40 -7.30 -4.39
C PHE A 21 -15.33 -7.05 -5.89
N CYS A 22 -14.11 -7.07 -6.42
CA CYS A 22 -13.94 -7.31 -7.84
C CYS A 22 -14.36 -8.76 -8.16
N GLN A 23 -14.86 -8.99 -9.37
CA GLN A 23 -14.98 -10.36 -9.86
C GLN A 23 -13.55 -10.92 -10.06
N PRO A 24 -13.31 -12.20 -9.72
CA PRO A 24 -12.07 -12.87 -10.06
C PRO A 24 -11.72 -12.63 -11.54
N TYR A 25 -10.45 -12.39 -11.83
CA TYR A 25 -9.93 -12.13 -13.19
C TYR A 25 -10.52 -10.89 -13.89
N ARG A 26 -11.30 -10.05 -13.19
CA ARG A 26 -11.88 -8.80 -13.72
C ARG A 26 -11.53 -7.61 -12.84
N ALA A 27 -10.24 -7.39 -12.67
CA ALA A 27 -9.70 -6.24 -11.96
C ALA A 27 -9.94 -4.95 -12.76
N LYS A 28 -11.05 -4.25 -12.52
CA LYS A 28 -11.40 -3.02 -13.27
C LYS A 28 -10.53 -1.81 -12.91
N THR A 29 -10.20 -1.63 -11.63
CA THR A 29 -9.50 -0.44 -11.13
C THR A 29 -8.24 -0.76 -10.33
N LYS A 30 -7.92 -2.05 -10.18
CA LYS A 30 -6.71 -2.51 -9.46
C LYS A 30 -5.44 -1.91 -10.09
N GLY A 31 -5.44 -1.71 -11.40
CA GLY A 31 -4.33 -1.06 -12.11
C GLY A 31 -3.95 0.33 -11.58
N LYS A 32 -4.90 1.13 -11.06
CA LYS A 32 -4.56 2.44 -10.45
C LYS A 32 -3.80 2.24 -9.14
N VAL A 33 -4.26 1.31 -8.31
CA VAL A 33 -3.59 0.95 -7.04
C VAL A 33 -2.24 0.30 -7.30
N GLU A 34 -2.15 -0.62 -8.25
CA GLU A 34 -0.91 -1.31 -8.61
C GLU A 34 0.12 -0.36 -9.23
N ARG A 35 -0.30 0.55 -10.12
CA ARG A 35 0.58 1.59 -10.66
C ARG A 35 1.08 2.53 -9.55
N PHE A 36 0.21 2.94 -8.65
CA PHE A 36 0.61 3.78 -7.52
C PHE A 36 1.61 3.07 -6.60
N ASN A 37 1.36 1.79 -6.28
CA ASN A 37 2.30 0.98 -5.50
C ASN A 37 3.65 0.83 -6.21
N GLY A 38 3.63 0.64 -7.52
CA GLY A 38 4.85 0.61 -8.35
C GLY A 38 5.61 1.94 -8.30
N TYR A 39 4.89 3.05 -8.47
CA TYR A 39 5.45 4.40 -8.39
C TYR A 39 6.10 4.68 -7.02
N LEU A 40 5.41 4.36 -5.92
CA LEU A 40 5.94 4.54 -4.57
C LEU A 40 7.21 3.73 -4.35
N LYS A 41 7.20 2.45 -4.75
CA LYS A 41 8.36 1.57 -4.58
C LYS A 41 9.54 2.03 -5.43
N GLY A 42 9.31 2.35 -6.71
CA GLY A 42 10.36 2.71 -7.64
C GLY A 42 11.05 4.04 -7.30
N ASN A 43 10.29 5.04 -6.84
CA ASN A 43 10.83 6.38 -6.63
C ASN A 43 11.30 6.66 -5.20
N PHE A 44 10.70 6.03 -4.20
CA PHE A 44 11.00 6.34 -2.79
C PHE A 44 11.70 5.19 -2.08
N VAL A 45 11.18 3.97 -2.23
CA VAL A 45 11.66 2.81 -1.44
C VAL A 45 12.95 2.23 -2.01
N MET A 46 12.99 1.91 -3.31
CA MET A 46 14.14 1.26 -3.94
C MET A 46 15.40 2.14 -3.94
N PRO A 47 15.33 3.45 -4.24
CA PRO A 47 16.51 4.30 -4.19
C PRO A 47 17.04 4.46 -2.76
N LEU A 48 16.15 4.66 -1.78
CA LEU A 48 16.54 4.78 -0.37
C LEU A 48 17.18 3.49 0.15
N ALA A 49 16.61 2.32 -0.18
CA ALA A 49 17.18 1.03 0.20
C ALA A 49 18.58 0.83 -0.41
N ALA A 50 18.79 1.24 -1.67
CA ALA A 50 20.10 1.18 -2.30
C ALA A 50 21.13 2.09 -1.60
N THR A 51 20.75 3.33 -1.28
CA THR A 51 21.62 4.27 -0.55
C THR A 51 21.99 3.73 0.83
N LEU A 52 21.03 3.21 1.61
CA LEU A 52 21.27 2.66 2.94
C LEU A 52 22.17 1.42 2.91
N LYS A 53 22.01 0.57 1.88
CA LYS A 53 22.87 -0.58 1.66
C LYS A 53 24.32 -0.14 1.40
N SER A 54 24.52 0.87 0.55
CA SER A 54 25.86 1.42 0.25
C SER A 54 26.49 2.18 1.43
N ALA A 55 25.68 2.80 2.29
CA ALA A 55 26.14 3.60 3.42
C ALA A 55 26.56 2.79 4.66
N GLY A 56 26.66 1.46 4.56
CA GLY A 56 27.08 0.59 5.67
C GLY A 56 26.07 -0.49 6.07
N GLY A 57 25.15 -0.87 5.18
CA GLY A 57 24.22 -1.98 5.43
C GLY A 57 23.07 -1.65 6.36
N LEU A 58 22.69 -0.37 6.48
CA LEU A 58 21.54 0.06 7.27
C LEU A 58 20.23 -0.53 6.73
N VAL A 59 19.35 -0.93 7.65
CA VAL A 59 18.06 -1.53 7.30
C VAL A 59 17.04 -0.44 7.00
N LEU A 60 16.31 -0.63 5.90
CA LEU A 60 15.17 0.21 5.57
C LEU A 60 14.01 -0.08 6.56
N ASP A 61 13.63 0.93 7.36
CA ASP A 61 12.52 0.87 8.29
C ASP A 61 11.50 2.01 8.06
N VAL A 62 10.40 1.99 8.81
CA VAL A 62 9.32 2.98 8.66
C VAL A 62 9.79 4.40 9.04
N SER A 63 10.59 4.53 10.10
CA SER A 63 11.14 5.82 10.56
C SER A 63 12.07 6.46 9.55
N THR A 64 13.00 5.69 9.00
CA THR A 64 13.97 6.11 7.97
C THR A 64 13.27 6.46 6.67
N THR A 65 12.25 5.69 6.28
CA THR A 65 11.43 6.00 5.10
C THR A 65 10.66 7.31 5.26
N ASN A 66 9.98 7.51 6.39
CA ASN A 66 9.19 8.71 6.64
C ASN A 66 10.04 9.98 6.76
N THR A 67 11.28 9.87 7.23
CA THR A 67 12.20 11.02 7.32
C THR A 67 12.57 11.57 5.94
N ARG A 68 12.58 10.72 4.90
CA ARG A 68 12.98 11.11 3.54
C ARG A 68 11.84 11.72 2.72
N VAL A 69 10.60 11.40 3.07
CA VAL A 69 9.38 11.93 2.42
C VAL A 69 8.83 13.04 3.32
N ARG A 70 9.37 14.25 3.18
CA ARG A 70 8.91 15.45 3.89
C ARG A 70 8.39 16.49 2.91
#